data_AF-A0AAU6H8L2-F1
#
_entry.id   AF-A0AAU6H8L2-F1
#
_cell.length_a   1.000
_cell.length_b   1.000
_cell.length_c   1.000
_cell.angle_alpha   90.00
_cell.angle_beta   90.00
_cell.angle_gamma   90.00
#
_symmetry.space_group_name_H-M   'P 1'
#
loop_
_entity.id
_entity.type
_entity.pdbx_description
1 polymer ?
#
loop_
_entity_poly.entity_id
_entity_poly.type
_entity_poly.pdbx_seq_one_letter_code
_entity_poly.pdbx_strand_id
1 'polypeptide(L)'
;MATAVLLGSMVPGAQAVAGVQDVDTELAYTCGLPEGEHAVKVHVTAKVPESAEAGQVIQPEALGLDLTLPEGASAVLADSGAATVSAEAQLSVDVAQGDQHARTEWIGKTAEPAPIPEAGDLALSTSGSVPYVKPEVPGDLAFEAGALSVELALKKADGAPAEPPALSLNCTPDAGQEATLAEVPVSGGSGEPGAEPTPTGSWPEEQVTGGDEDLPKVGAPAEPAAADAPPCAGDPSDYMGMVAYVTGYANVTKLKGATKFPPACARITQGESRIVPDGEFLHVYQDSAVDLDHEGKTQLPPASGTFLTFGFMPTTATLEMTQIPPATNPDGTRVPNIKSDLAINIAEGSTKAVTVVTLELMLRLRDVEVNGVPLDVGDNCRTSKPFTLRLEGHMTLKDGVQVGYTLATGGELTGAVTLPPFSGCGADEDLDNLFTASLSGVPGYVKQVQGAPCAPSQHTPGAEGVCTDAYEPTDVPEASR
;
A
#
# COMPACT_ATOMS: atom_id res chain seq x y z
N MET A 1 -11.96 -71.12 17.99
CA MET A 1 -10.67 -70.97 17.30
C MET A 1 -10.73 -69.67 16.53
N ALA A 2 -9.85 -68.72 16.88
CA ALA A 2 -9.78 -67.39 16.31
C ALA A 2 -8.75 -67.38 15.18
N THR A 3 -9.06 -66.70 14.06
CA THR A 3 -8.08 -66.40 13.01
C THR A 3 -8.22 -64.93 12.62
N ALA A 4 -7.08 -64.25 12.69
CA ALA A 4 -6.90 -62.80 12.67
C ALA A 4 -6.98 -62.18 11.26
N VAL A 5 -7.42 -60.92 11.22
CA VAL A 5 -7.40 -60.04 10.04
C VAL A 5 -6.14 -59.16 10.11
N LEU A 6 -5.36 -59.15 9.02
CA LEU A 6 -4.22 -58.24 8.82
C LEU A 6 -4.73 -56.88 8.32
N LEU A 7 -4.49 -55.84 9.12
CA LEU A 7 -4.61 -54.43 8.70
C LEU A 7 -3.20 -53.92 8.39
N GLY A 8 -2.96 -53.54 7.14
CA GLY A 8 -1.74 -52.83 6.73
C GLY A 8 -1.82 -51.37 7.17
N SER A 9 -0.89 -50.95 8.02
CA SER A 9 -0.67 -49.55 8.39
C SER A 9 0.04 -48.81 7.25
N MET A 10 -0.63 -47.83 6.66
CA MET A 10 0.01 -46.79 5.84
C MET A 10 0.82 -45.86 6.78
N VAL A 11 2.11 -45.72 6.50
CA VAL A 11 2.99 -44.74 7.15
C VAL A 11 2.83 -43.42 6.38
N PRO A 12 2.50 -42.29 7.03
CA PRO A 12 2.59 -40.97 6.39
C PRO A 12 4.06 -40.65 6.07
N GLY A 13 4.35 -40.29 4.82
CA GLY A 13 5.67 -39.87 4.40
C GLY A 13 6.11 -38.60 5.14
N ALA A 14 7.35 -38.61 5.63
CA ALA A 14 8.02 -37.42 6.14
C ALA A 14 8.23 -36.44 4.97
N GLN A 15 7.73 -35.21 5.10
CA GLN A 15 8.10 -34.11 4.21
C GLN A 15 9.58 -33.79 4.44
N ALA A 16 10.36 -33.76 3.36
CA ALA A 16 11.76 -33.34 3.42
C ALA A 16 11.81 -31.87 3.85
N VAL A 17 12.59 -31.58 4.89
CA VAL A 17 12.95 -30.21 5.24
C VAL A 17 13.89 -29.72 4.14
N ALA A 18 13.50 -28.70 3.36
CA ALA A 18 14.40 -28.06 2.43
C ALA A 18 15.60 -27.50 3.21
N GLY A 19 16.83 -27.80 2.77
CA GLY A 19 18.04 -27.24 3.36
C GLY A 19 18.15 -25.73 3.13
N VAL A 20 19.07 -25.08 3.82
CA VAL A 20 19.30 -23.62 3.72
C VAL A 20 20.74 -23.40 3.23
N GLN A 21 20.88 -22.61 2.18
CA GLN A 21 22.13 -22.09 1.64
C GLN A 21 22.43 -20.73 2.27
N ASP A 22 23.63 -20.59 2.84
CA ASP A 22 24.13 -19.30 3.29
C ASP A 22 24.76 -18.54 2.11
N VAL A 23 24.30 -17.32 1.86
CA VAL A 23 24.94 -16.32 1.00
C VAL A 23 25.99 -15.61 1.84
N ASP A 24 27.22 -15.60 1.36
CA ASP A 24 28.38 -15.00 2.01
C ASP A 24 29.35 -14.58 0.90
N THR A 25 29.13 -13.38 0.34
CA THR A 25 29.80 -12.93 -0.88
C THR A 25 30.38 -11.52 -0.69
N GLU A 26 31.68 -11.33 -0.94
CA GLU A 26 32.33 -10.01 -1.01
C GLU A 26 32.34 -9.52 -2.47
N LEU A 27 31.74 -8.36 -2.71
CA LEU A 27 31.65 -7.70 -4.01
C LEU A 27 32.39 -6.37 -4.00
N ALA A 28 33.03 -6.05 -5.12
CA ALA A 28 33.72 -4.78 -5.33
C ALA A 28 32.81 -3.79 -6.08
N TYR A 29 32.67 -2.58 -5.55
CA TYR A 29 31.87 -1.52 -6.14
C TYR A 29 32.72 -0.26 -6.36
N THR A 30 32.43 0.45 -7.43
CA THR A 30 32.91 1.82 -7.63
C THR A 30 31.78 2.79 -7.27
N CYS A 31 31.95 3.54 -6.19
CA CYS A 31 30.97 4.49 -5.68
C CYS A 31 31.36 5.93 -6.03
N GLY A 32 30.42 6.67 -6.61
CA GLY A 32 30.55 8.10 -6.85
C GLY A 32 30.24 8.90 -5.58
N LEU A 33 31.23 9.67 -5.12
CA LEU A 33 31.08 10.73 -4.12
C LEU A 33 31.23 12.10 -4.81
N PRO A 34 30.81 13.21 -4.17
CA PRO A 34 30.99 14.55 -4.74
C PRO A 34 32.43 14.90 -5.13
N GLU A 35 33.42 14.30 -4.47
CA GLU A 35 34.85 14.57 -4.70
C GLU A 35 35.51 13.62 -5.71
N GLY A 36 34.85 12.53 -6.09
CA GLY A 36 35.39 11.54 -7.02
C GLY A 36 34.82 10.14 -6.83
N GLU A 37 35.33 9.21 -7.61
CA GLU A 37 34.98 7.78 -7.52
C GLU A 37 35.90 7.05 -6.54
N HIS A 38 35.31 6.19 -5.70
CA HIS A 38 36.03 5.42 -4.69
C HIS A 38 35.64 3.93 -4.77
N ALA A 39 36.64 3.05 -4.65
CA ALA A 39 36.41 1.62 -4.57
C ALA A 39 35.90 1.22 -3.18
N VAL A 40 34.67 0.76 -3.09
CA VAL A 40 33.99 0.31 -1.85
C VAL A 40 33.80 -1.19 -1.92
N LYS A 41 34.11 -1.89 -0.83
CA LYS A 41 33.80 -3.31 -0.71
C LYS A 41 32.47 -3.50 -0.02
N VAL A 42 31.67 -4.44 -0.51
CA VAL A 42 30.35 -4.76 0.04
C VAL A 42 30.31 -6.25 0.30
N HIS A 43 30.22 -6.63 1.56
CA HIS A 43 30.02 -8.01 1.96
C HIS A 43 28.52 -8.25 2.18
N VAL A 44 27.95 -9.13 1.36
CA VAL A 44 26.54 -9.48 1.33
C VAL A 44 26.36 -10.82 2.04
N THR A 45 25.55 -10.82 3.09
CA THR A 45 25.14 -12.04 3.80
C THR A 45 23.63 -12.20 3.76
N ALA A 46 23.15 -13.42 3.54
CA ALA A 46 21.73 -13.78 3.57
C ALA A 46 21.56 -15.29 3.70
N LYS A 47 20.35 -15.76 3.98
CA LYS A 47 19.99 -17.19 4.01
C LYS A 47 18.91 -17.46 3.00
N VAL A 48 19.19 -18.33 2.04
CA VAL A 48 18.31 -18.68 0.92
C VAL A 48 18.04 -20.19 0.98
N PRO A 49 16.84 -20.70 0.66
CA PRO A 49 16.62 -22.15 0.61
C PRO A 49 17.48 -22.83 -0.47
N GLU A 50 17.97 -24.04 -0.20
CA GLU A 50 18.76 -24.86 -1.15
C GLU A 50 17.93 -25.38 -2.34
N SER A 51 16.60 -25.36 -2.23
CA SER A 51 15.69 -25.78 -3.29
C SER A 51 14.28 -25.26 -3.01
N ALA A 52 13.48 -25.09 -4.06
CA ALA A 52 12.07 -24.70 -3.94
C ALA A 52 11.17 -25.48 -4.91
N GLU A 53 9.87 -25.41 -4.69
CA GLU A 53 8.86 -25.86 -5.65
C GLU A 53 8.24 -24.68 -6.39
N ALA A 54 7.81 -24.90 -7.63
CA ALA A 54 7.07 -23.90 -8.39
C ALA A 54 5.79 -23.51 -7.62
N GLY A 55 5.59 -22.21 -7.42
CA GLY A 55 4.54 -21.64 -6.59
C GLY A 55 4.89 -21.53 -5.10
N GLN A 56 6.05 -22.02 -4.66
CA GLN A 56 6.55 -21.83 -3.30
C GLN A 56 7.22 -20.46 -3.16
N VAL A 57 6.94 -19.77 -2.06
CA VAL A 57 7.59 -18.51 -1.71
C VAL A 57 9.02 -18.78 -1.23
N ILE A 58 9.98 -18.08 -1.81
CA ILE A 58 11.38 -18.02 -1.41
C ILE A 58 11.63 -16.63 -0.84
N GLN A 59 11.86 -16.51 0.47
CA GLN A 59 12.25 -15.26 1.09
C GLN A 59 13.64 -15.40 1.70
N PRO A 60 14.67 -14.70 1.18
CA PRO A 60 15.95 -14.65 1.85
C PRO A 60 15.84 -14.04 3.25
N GLU A 61 16.46 -14.66 4.24
CA GLU A 61 16.46 -14.21 5.63
C GLU A 61 17.83 -13.70 6.05
N ALA A 62 17.89 -13.02 7.21
CA ALA A 62 19.14 -12.59 7.83
C ALA A 62 20.06 -11.77 6.91
N LEU A 63 19.49 -10.79 6.19
CA LEU A 63 20.27 -9.88 5.35
C LEU A 63 21.25 -9.05 6.17
N GLY A 64 22.52 -9.10 5.76
CA GLY A 64 23.55 -8.13 6.12
C GLY A 64 24.18 -7.54 4.87
N LEU A 65 24.29 -6.22 4.81
CA LEU A 65 25.14 -5.52 3.84
C LEU A 65 26.19 -4.76 4.63
N ASP A 66 27.42 -5.29 4.63
CA ASP A 66 28.57 -4.71 5.32
C ASP A 66 29.42 -3.94 4.31
N LEU A 67 29.42 -2.61 4.39
CA LEU A 67 30.17 -1.73 3.50
C LEU A 67 31.50 -1.36 4.13
N THR A 68 32.59 -1.46 3.38
CA THR A 68 33.91 -0.96 3.75
C THR A 68 34.28 0.20 2.85
N LEU A 69 34.19 1.42 3.39
CA LEU A 69 34.62 2.63 2.72
C LEU A 69 36.13 2.79 2.92
N PRO A 70 36.92 2.98 1.83
CA PRO A 70 38.37 3.13 1.94
C PRO A 70 38.71 4.43 2.65
N GLU A 71 39.92 4.52 3.21
CA GLU A 71 40.44 5.72 3.90
C GLU A 71 40.13 7.02 3.14
N GLY A 72 40.33 7.06 1.81
CA GLY A 72 40.04 8.23 0.99
C GLY A 72 38.57 8.66 0.97
N ALA A 73 37.62 7.73 1.05
CA ALA A 73 36.19 8.05 1.15
C ALA A 73 35.79 8.41 2.59
N SER A 74 36.37 7.73 3.58
CA SER A 74 36.15 8.05 5.00
C SER A 74 36.67 9.44 5.38
N ALA A 75 37.76 9.89 4.76
CA ALA A 75 38.33 11.21 4.95
C ALA A 75 37.37 12.32 4.49
N VAL A 76 36.65 12.11 3.38
CA VAL A 76 35.61 13.04 2.91
C VAL A 76 34.51 13.20 3.98
N LEU A 77 34.13 12.12 4.66
CA LEU A 77 33.16 12.18 5.76
C LEU A 77 33.74 12.91 6.97
N ALA A 78 35.01 12.66 7.32
CA ALA A 78 35.68 13.34 8.43
C ALA A 78 35.82 14.86 8.17
N ASP A 79 36.16 15.24 6.94
CA ASP A 79 36.34 16.64 6.51
C ASP A 79 35.02 17.44 6.53
N SER A 80 33.87 16.76 6.47
CA SER A 80 32.54 17.36 6.69
C SER A 80 32.27 17.78 8.15
N GLY A 81 33.20 17.48 9.06
CA GLY A 81 33.07 17.73 10.49
C GLY A 81 32.14 16.75 11.22
N ALA A 82 31.78 15.64 10.57
CA ALA A 82 31.01 14.57 11.16
C ALA A 82 31.88 13.69 12.08
N ALA A 83 31.32 13.27 13.21
CA ALA A 83 31.94 12.32 14.14
C ALA A 83 31.31 10.92 14.04
N THR A 84 30.05 10.83 13.63
CA THR A 84 29.32 9.57 13.46
C THR A 84 28.52 9.57 12.16
N VAL A 85 28.33 8.39 11.59
CA VAL A 85 27.55 8.17 10.38
C VAL A 85 26.59 6.99 10.55
N SER A 86 25.39 7.16 10.03
CA SER A 86 24.44 6.06 9.83
C SER A 86 24.24 5.85 8.34
N ALA A 87 23.99 4.61 7.93
CA ALA A 87 23.82 4.27 6.52
C ALA A 87 22.50 3.54 6.28
N GLU A 88 21.87 3.88 5.16
CA GLU A 88 20.81 3.11 4.53
C GLU A 88 21.30 2.68 3.15
N ALA A 89 21.47 1.37 2.97
CA ALA A 89 21.97 0.74 1.75
C ALA A 89 20.82 0.05 1.02
N GLN A 90 20.70 0.31 -0.28
CA GLN A 90 19.72 -0.30 -1.18
C GLN A 90 20.47 -1.01 -2.30
N LEU A 91 20.59 -2.33 -2.18
CA LEU A 91 21.23 -3.17 -3.19
C LEU A 91 20.16 -3.66 -4.17
N SER A 92 20.25 -3.30 -5.44
CA SER A 92 19.45 -3.97 -6.47
C SER A 92 19.97 -5.40 -6.68
N VAL A 93 19.07 -6.36 -6.81
CA VAL A 93 19.39 -7.76 -7.09
C VAL A 93 18.53 -8.20 -8.27
N ASP A 94 19.20 -8.60 -9.35
CA ASP A 94 18.57 -9.20 -10.51
C ASP A 94 18.26 -10.67 -10.20
N VAL A 95 17.04 -11.08 -10.49
CA VAL A 95 16.54 -12.44 -10.27
C VAL A 95 16.22 -13.03 -11.61
N ALA A 96 16.93 -14.08 -12.01
CA ALA A 96 16.80 -14.70 -13.33
C ALA A 96 16.33 -16.16 -13.22
N GLN A 97 15.38 -16.56 -14.06
CA GLN A 97 14.94 -17.94 -14.19
C GLN A 97 14.66 -18.25 -15.67
N GLY A 98 15.63 -18.88 -16.34
CA GLY A 98 15.57 -19.06 -17.80
C GLY A 98 15.56 -17.71 -18.53
N ASP A 99 14.53 -17.46 -19.35
CA ASP A 99 14.34 -16.18 -20.07
C ASP A 99 13.63 -15.11 -19.22
N GLN A 100 13.19 -15.45 -17.99
CA GLN A 100 12.54 -14.52 -17.09
C GLN A 100 13.57 -13.76 -16.27
N HIS A 101 13.42 -12.44 -16.19
CA HIS A 101 14.25 -11.57 -15.35
C HIS A 101 13.35 -10.64 -14.55
N ALA A 102 13.66 -10.47 -13.27
CA ALA A 102 13.07 -9.50 -12.38
C ALA A 102 14.19 -8.76 -11.63
N ARG A 103 13.85 -7.63 -11.01
CA ARG A 103 14.77 -6.91 -10.12
C ARG A 103 14.08 -6.66 -8.80
N THR A 104 14.79 -6.95 -7.72
CA THR A 104 14.36 -6.70 -6.33
C THR A 104 15.35 -5.78 -5.64
N GLU A 105 14.96 -5.20 -4.51
CA GLU A 105 15.80 -4.31 -3.71
C GLU A 105 15.99 -4.89 -2.30
N TRP A 106 17.26 -5.10 -1.93
CA TRP A 106 17.66 -5.57 -0.62
C TRP A 106 18.09 -4.36 0.20
N ILE A 107 17.32 -4.04 1.24
CA ILE A 107 17.49 -2.78 1.98
C ILE A 107 18.06 -3.09 3.36
N GLY A 108 19.21 -2.51 3.68
CA GLY A 108 19.85 -2.59 4.98
C GLY A 108 19.99 -1.23 5.64
N LYS A 109 19.82 -1.15 6.96
CA LYS A 109 20.14 0.05 7.75
C LYS A 109 21.11 -0.25 8.89
N THR A 110 21.97 0.71 9.23
CA THR A 110 22.78 0.65 10.45
C THR A 110 21.87 0.71 11.67
N ALA A 111 21.99 -0.25 12.59
CA ALA A 111 21.21 -0.23 13.84
C ALA A 111 21.62 0.92 14.78
N GLU A 112 22.92 1.24 14.81
CA GLU A 112 23.48 2.34 15.59
C GLU A 112 24.45 3.16 14.71
N PRO A 113 24.60 4.48 14.95
CA PRO A 113 25.60 5.29 14.24
C PRO A 113 27.02 4.77 14.48
N ALA A 114 27.76 4.57 13.40
CA ALA A 114 29.17 4.17 13.45
C ALA A 114 30.08 5.39 13.64
N PRO A 115 31.13 5.31 14.47
CA PRO A 115 32.11 6.39 14.57
C PRO A 115 32.92 6.49 13.28
N ILE A 116 33.13 7.72 12.79
CA ILE A 116 34.01 7.97 11.65
C ILE A 116 35.47 7.92 12.17
N PRO A 117 36.35 7.07 11.62
CA PRO A 117 37.73 6.99 12.07
C PRO A 117 38.51 8.24 11.67
N GLU A 118 39.47 8.66 12.52
CA GLU A 118 40.40 9.76 12.18
C GLU A 118 41.36 9.39 11.03
N ALA A 119 41.61 8.09 10.82
CA ALA A 119 42.40 7.54 9.72
C ALA A 119 42.05 6.05 9.51
N GLY A 120 42.15 5.60 8.26
CA GLY A 120 41.86 4.22 7.85
C GLY A 120 40.42 3.97 7.38
N ASP A 121 40.12 2.72 7.05
CA ASP A 121 38.83 2.35 6.45
C ASP A 121 37.68 2.43 7.46
N LEU A 122 36.50 2.79 6.97
CA LEU A 122 35.26 2.83 7.73
C LEU A 122 34.39 1.61 7.37
N ALA A 123 34.07 0.80 8.36
CA ALA A 123 33.13 -0.32 8.22
C ALA A 123 31.72 0.10 8.68
N LEU A 124 30.72 -0.16 7.83
CA LEU A 124 29.31 0.10 8.07
C LEU A 124 28.52 -1.18 7.94
N SER A 125 28.08 -1.71 9.07
CA SER A 125 27.23 -2.90 9.10
C SER A 125 25.77 -2.51 9.05
N THR A 126 25.08 -2.96 8.02
CA THR A 126 23.65 -2.75 7.87
C THR A 126 22.92 -4.10 7.86
N SER A 127 21.73 -4.13 8.43
CA SER A 127 20.85 -5.30 8.39
C SER A 127 19.47 -4.87 7.96
N GLY A 128 18.69 -5.76 7.36
CA GLY A 128 17.33 -5.41 6.99
C GLY A 128 16.55 -6.53 6.32
N SER A 129 15.63 -6.13 5.44
CA SER A 129 14.63 -7.03 4.87
C SER A 129 14.93 -7.31 3.40
N VAL A 130 14.68 -8.56 3.02
CA VAL A 130 14.69 -8.98 1.61
C VAL A 130 13.27 -9.30 1.18
N PRO A 131 12.79 -8.74 0.04
CA PRO A 131 11.53 -9.13 -0.55
C PRO A 131 11.54 -10.61 -0.94
N TYR A 132 10.41 -11.29 -0.80
CA TYR A 132 10.30 -12.66 -1.25
C TYR A 132 10.12 -12.72 -2.77
N VAL A 133 10.46 -13.87 -3.36
CA VAL A 133 10.23 -14.20 -4.76
C VAL A 133 9.47 -15.53 -4.84
N LYS A 134 8.62 -15.68 -5.85
CA LYS A 134 7.81 -16.89 -6.03
C LYS A 134 7.96 -17.39 -7.46
N PRO A 135 8.88 -18.33 -7.73
CA PRO A 135 9.03 -18.89 -9.06
C PRO A 135 7.79 -19.68 -9.43
N GLU A 136 7.13 -19.35 -10.54
CA GLU A 136 5.91 -20.04 -10.99
C GLU A 136 6.19 -21.25 -11.89
N VAL A 137 7.41 -21.34 -12.41
CA VAL A 137 7.85 -22.39 -13.31
C VAL A 137 9.05 -23.15 -12.71
N PRO A 138 9.24 -24.42 -13.09
CA PRO A 138 10.46 -25.15 -12.75
C PRO A 138 11.67 -24.56 -13.49
N GLY A 139 12.84 -24.57 -12.85
CA GLY A 139 14.09 -24.05 -13.39
C GLY A 139 14.96 -23.42 -12.32
N ASP A 140 16.24 -23.21 -12.61
CA ASP A 140 17.18 -22.62 -11.65
C ASP A 140 16.92 -21.11 -11.54
N LEU A 141 16.70 -20.66 -10.31
CA LEU A 141 16.44 -19.26 -9.96
C LEU A 141 17.75 -18.63 -9.43
N ALA A 142 18.40 -17.83 -10.25
CA ALA A 142 19.63 -17.13 -9.90
C ALA A 142 19.33 -15.75 -9.30
N PHE A 143 20.05 -15.38 -8.24
CA PHE A 143 20.08 -14.04 -7.66
C PHE A 143 21.44 -13.42 -7.95
N GLU A 144 21.47 -12.26 -8.59
CA GLU A 144 22.69 -11.55 -9.01
C GLU A 144 22.68 -10.12 -8.47
N ALA A 145 23.75 -9.70 -7.81
CA ALA A 145 23.87 -8.35 -7.28
C ALA A 145 24.05 -7.32 -8.40
N GLY A 146 23.26 -6.26 -8.36
CA GLY A 146 23.25 -5.13 -9.28
C GLY A 146 23.87 -3.87 -8.70
N ALA A 147 23.39 -2.70 -9.12
CA ALA A 147 23.75 -1.40 -8.57
C ALA A 147 23.38 -1.27 -7.08
N LEU A 148 24.13 -0.44 -6.36
CA LEU A 148 23.93 -0.15 -4.95
C LEU A 148 23.78 1.37 -4.76
N SER A 149 22.76 1.79 -4.03
CA SER A 149 22.62 3.18 -3.56
C SER A 149 22.80 3.22 -2.05
N VAL A 150 23.53 4.21 -1.54
CA VAL A 150 23.77 4.36 -0.10
C VAL A 150 23.51 5.79 0.32
N GLU A 151 22.60 5.98 1.25
CA GLU A 151 22.36 7.26 1.90
C GLU A 151 23.07 7.30 3.26
N LEU A 152 23.98 8.25 3.43
CA LEU A 152 24.72 8.47 4.67
C LEU A 152 24.16 9.66 5.41
N ALA A 153 23.75 9.47 6.66
CA ALA A 153 23.36 10.54 7.57
C ALA A 153 24.54 10.89 8.50
N LEU A 154 24.95 12.16 8.49
CA LEU A 154 26.17 12.63 9.14
C LEU A 154 25.85 13.48 10.37
N LYS A 155 26.46 13.14 11.51
CA LYS A 155 26.28 13.87 12.77
C LYS A 155 27.61 14.23 13.41
N LYS A 156 27.65 15.41 14.03
CA LYS A 156 28.75 15.91 14.86
C LYS A 156 28.78 15.19 16.21
N ALA A 157 29.87 15.36 16.97
CA ALA A 157 30.06 14.73 18.27
C ALA A 157 29.01 15.14 19.33
N ASP A 158 28.37 16.29 19.16
CA ASP A 158 27.28 16.78 20.00
C ASP A 158 25.89 16.29 19.57
N GLY A 159 25.81 15.47 18.51
CA GLY A 159 24.59 14.91 17.95
C GLY A 159 23.87 15.81 16.94
N ALA A 160 24.36 17.04 16.70
CA ALA A 160 23.80 17.92 15.67
C ALA A 160 24.18 17.44 14.26
N PRO A 161 23.39 17.76 13.21
CA PRO A 161 23.75 17.43 11.83
C PRO A 161 25.10 18.05 11.41
N ALA A 162 25.89 17.29 10.64
CA ALA A 162 27.08 17.80 9.96
C ALA A 162 26.69 18.71 8.77
N GLU A 163 27.67 19.30 8.09
CA GLU A 163 27.42 20.14 6.90
C GLU A 163 28.30 19.62 5.74
N PRO A 164 27.72 18.93 4.74
CA PRO A 164 26.30 18.63 4.57
C PRO A 164 25.76 17.60 5.59
N PRO A 165 24.45 17.62 5.88
CA PRO A 165 23.84 16.70 6.86
C PRO A 165 23.68 15.28 6.34
N ALA A 166 23.75 15.09 5.03
CA ALA A 166 23.67 13.79 4.37
C ALA A 166 24.52 13.76 3.09
N LEU A 167 24.95 12.56 2.70
CA LEU A 167 25.66 12.28 1.46
C LEU A 167 25.11 11.01 0.82
N SER A 168 24.86 11.07 -0.48
CA SER A 168 24.39 9.94 -1.28
C SER A 168 25.54 9.36 -2.10
N LEU A 169 25.73 8.05 -2.05
CA LEU A 169 26.69 7.31 -2.86
C LEU A 169 25.94 6.46 -3.87
N ASN A 170 26.25 6.67 -5.15
CA ASN A 170 25.77 5.81 -6.22
C ASN A 170 26.90 4.86 -6.62
N CYS A 171 26.69 3.57 -6.40
CA CYS A 171 27.69 2.53 -6.54
C CYS A 171 27.36 1.59 -7.69
N THR A 172 28.32 1.39 -8.60
CA THR A 172 28.22 0.42 -9.68
C THR A 172 29.13 -0.77 -9.38
N PRO A 173 28.68 -2.02 -9.62
CA PRO A 173 29.53 -3.18 -9.44
C PRO A 173 30.68 -3.15 -10.46
N ASP A 174 31.89 -3.44 -10.01
CA ASP A 174 33.07 -3.50 -10.86
C ASP A 174 32.92 -4.57 -11.95
N ALA A 175 33.40 -4.26 -13.16
CA ALA A 175 33.28 -5.15 -14.30
C ALA A 175 34.17 -6.41 -14.16
N GLY A 176 33.63 -7.58 -14.51
CA GLY A 176 34.38 -8.83 -14.59
C GLY A 176 34.44 -9.63 -13.28
N GLN A 177 33.68 -9.26 -12.25
CA GLN A 177 33.45 -10.08 -11.06
C GLN A 177 32.19 -10.96 -11.23
N GLU A 178 32.14 -12.07 -10.49
CA GLU A 178 30.94 -12.89 -10.35
C GLU A 178 30.00 -12.21 -9.35
N ALA A 179 28.85 -11.72 -9.82
CA ALA A 179 27.87 -11.03 -8.98
C ALA A 179 26.78 -11.96 -8.45
N THR A 180 26.83 -13.26 -8.74
CA THR A 180 25.83 -14.22 -8.29
C THR A 180 25.89 -14.41 -6.78
N LEU A 181 24.76 -14.18 -6.11
CA LEU A 181 24.57 -14.31 -4.67
C LEU A 181 24.10 -15.72 -4.30
N ALA A 182 23.13 -16.26 -5.03
CA ALA A 182 22.57 -17.60 -4.81
C ALA A 182 21.96 -18.16 -6.09
N GLU A 183 21.82 -19.49 -6.15
CA GLU A 183 21.09 -20.19 -7.21
C GLU A 183 20.19 -21.25 -6.56
N VAL A 184 18.88 -21.13 -6.77
CA VAL A 184 17.89 -22.00 -6.13
C VAL A 184 17.22 -22.87 -7.19
N PRO A 185 17.44 -24.19 -7.19
CA PRO A 185 16.75 -25.09 -8.10
C PRO A 185 15.26 -25.17 -7.75
N VAL A 186 14.40 -24.88 -8.74
CA VAL A 186 12.94 -24.94 -8.58
C VAL A 186 12.36 -26.17 -9.29
N SER A 187 11.66 -27.03 -8.55
CA SER A 187 11.01 -28.24 -9.06
C SER A 187 9.53 -28.05 -9.40
N GLY A 188 8.97 -28.84 -10.32
CA GLY A 188 7.59 -28.65 -10.79
C GLY A 188 6.52 -29.23 -9.86
N GLY A 189 5.62 -28.39 -9.36
CA GLY A 189 4.47 -28.78 -8.55
C GLY A 189 3.33 -29.39 -9.39
N SER A 190 2.76 -30.51 -8.93
CA SER A 190 1.64 -31.21 -9.59
C SER A 190 0.28 -30.63 -9.18
N GLY A 191 0.01 -29.36 -9.53
CA GLY A 191 -1.27 -28.69 -9.27
C GLY A 191 -1.95 -28.26 -10.58
N GLU A 192 -3.14 -28.79 -10.84
CA GLU A 192 -3.93 -28.56 -12.07
C GLU A 192 -4.44 -27.10 -12.15
N PRO A 193 -4.31 -26.39 -13.30
CA PRO A 193 -4.72 -24.99 -13.42
C PRO A 193 -6.23 -24.80 -13.41
N GLY A 194 -6.74 -23.93 -12.52
CA GLY A 194 -8.12 -23.43 -12.56
C GLY A 194 -8.27 -22.36 -13.64
N ALA A 195 -9.24 -22.53 -14.54
CA ALA A 195 -9.46 -21.66 -15.70
C ALA A 195 -9.90 -20.23 -15.33
N GLU A 196 -9.22 -19.24 -15.91
CA GLU A 196 -9.60 -17.81 -15.95
C GLU A 196 -10.63 -17.53 -17.07
N PRO A 197 -11.57 -16.59 -16.88
CA PRO A 197 -12.46 -16.14 -17.94
C PRO A 197 -11.80 -15.06 -18.82
N THR A 198 -11.96 -15.18 -20.14
CA THR A 198 -11.50 -14.21 -21.14
C THR A 198 -12.42 -12.98 -21.21
N PRO A 199 -11.89 -11.74 -21.25
CA PRO A 199 -12.68 -10.56 -21.56
C PRO A 199 -12.83 -10.38 -23.08
N THR A 200 -14.07 -10.39 -23.57
CA THR A 200 -14.43 -9.87 -24.89
C THR A 200 -15.22 -8.58 -24.71
N GLY A 201 -14.69 -7.46 -25.22
CA GLY A 201 -15.42 -6.20 -25.29
C GLY A 201 -14.53 -5.07 -25.80
N SER A 202 -14.70 -4.70 -27.07
CA SER A 202 -14.04 -3.59 -27.75
C SER A 202 -14.53 -2.22 -27.26
N TRP A 203 -13.59 -1.30 -27.09
CA TRP A 203 -13.75 0.12 -26.75
C TRP A 203 -14.64 0.90 -27.76
N PRO A 204 -15.50 1.81 -27.29
CA PRO A 204 -15.89 2.99 -28.04
C PRO A 204 -15.00 4.18 -27.63
N GLU A 205 -14.32 4.78 -28.61
CA GLU A 205 -13.83 6.16 -28.50
C GLU A 205 -15.04 7.10 -28.63
N GLU A 206 -15.21 8.03 -27.69
CA GLU A 206 -16.18 9.11 -27.87
C GLU A 206 -15.55 10.48 -27.62
N GLN A 207 -15.77 11.35 -28.61
CA GLN A 207 -15.23 12.68 -28.77
C GLN A 207 -15.87 13.67 -27.79
N VAL A 208 -15.04 14.54 -27.22
CA VAL A 208 -15.50 15.70 -26.46
C VAL A 208 -15.93 16.81 -27.43
N THR A 209 -17.22 17.18 -27.40
CA THR A 209 -17.68 18.47 -27.95
C THR A 209 -18.77 19.11 -27.09
N GLY A 210 -18.37 20.16 -26.35
CA GLY A 210 -19.07 21.45 -26.27
C GLY A 210 -20.29 21.63 -25.36
N GLY A 211 -20.20 22.65 -24.48
CA GLY A 211 -21.37 23.43 -24.05
C GLY A 211 -21.35 23.94 -22.60
N ASP A 212 -20.52 24.93 -22.29
CA ASP A 212 -20.75 25.85 -21.17
C ASP A 212 -22.02 26.66 -21.44
N GLU A 213 -22.99 26.64 -20.52
CA GLU A 213 -23.73 27.82 -20.02
C GLU A 213 -24.76 27.38 -18.94
N ASP A 214 -24.80 28.14 -17.83
CA ASP A 214 -25.69 28.08 -16.65
C ASP A 214 -25.39 27.10 -15.48
N LEU A 215 -24.28 27.34 -14.77
CA LEU A 215 -24.10 26.92 -13.36
C LEU A 215 -24.04 28.15 -12.42
N PRO A 216 -24.69 28.12 -11.24
CA PRO A 216 -24.68 29.23 -10.29
C PRO A 216 -23.28 29.46 -9.69
N LYS A 217 -22.88 30.73 -9.58
CA LYS A 217 -21.55 31.16 -9.12
C LYS A 217 -21.30 30.75 -7.66
N VAL A 218 -20.22 30.00 -7.45
CA VAL A 218 -19.67 29.62 -6.15
C VAL A 218 -19.07 30.87 -5.48
N GLY A 219 -19.48 31.11 -4.23
CA GLY A 219 -18.92 32.17 -3.39
C GLY A 219 -17.46 31.90 -3.02
N ALA A 220 -16.75 32.94 -2.58
CA ALA A 220 -15.33 32.88 -2.26
C ALA A 220 -14.98 31.72 -1.30
N PRO A 221 -13.85 31.01 -1.51
CA PRO A 221 -13.39 29.97 -0.61
C PRO A 221 -13.21 30.53 0.81
N ALA A 222 -13.81 29.86 1.79
CA ALA A 222 -13.40 30.02 3.18
C ALA A 222 -12.06 29.30 3.37
N GLU A 223 -11.16 29.88 4.16
CA GLU A 223 -9.89 29.25 4.54
C GLU A 223 -10.13 27.88 5.21
N PRO A 224 -9.29 26.85 4.94
CA PRO A 224 -9.46 25.55 5.56
C PRO A 224 -9.07 25.61 7.03
N ALA A 225 -10.00 25.24 7.91
CA ALA A 225 -9.69 24.93 9.28
C ALA A 225 -9.29 23.45 9.39
N ALA A 226 -8.08 23.17 9.86
CA ALA A 226 -7.60 21.84 10.25
C ALA A 226 -8.29 21.29 11.53
N ALA A 227 -9.52 21.73 11.86
CA ALA A 227 -10.16 21.48 13.16
C ALA A 227 -11.21 20.34 13.16
N ASP A 228 -11.60 19.80 12.00
CA ASP A 228 -12.77 18.92 11.87
C ASP A 228 -12.45 17.44 11.56
N ALA A 229 -11.18 17.02 11.56
CA ALA A 229 -10.80 15.62 11.35
C ALA A 229 -10.85 14.83 12.67
N PRO A 230 -11.42 13.61 12.70
CA PRO A 230 -11.37 12.74 13.88
C PRO A 230 -9.94 12.27 14.15
N PRO A 231 -9.59 11.84 15.37
CA PRO A 231 -8.29 11.24 15.65
C PRO A 231 -7.99 10.07 14.71
N CYS A 232 -6.76 10.00 14.20
CA CYS A 232 -6.33 8.96 13.26
C CYS A 232 -4.88 8.54 13.49
N ALA A 233 -4.52 8.37 14.77
CA ALA A 233 -3.20 7.88 15.15
C ALA A 233 -3.02 6.42 14.72
N GLY A 234 -1.93 6.17 14.00
CA GLY A 234 -1.47 4.84 13.67
C GLY A 234 -0.52 4.27 14.73
N ASP A 235 -0.25 2.96 14.65
CA ASP A 235 0.64 2.27 15.58
C ASP A 235 2.08 2.29 15.05
N PRO A 236 3.04 2.96 15.72
CA PRO A 236 4.44 2.99 15.28
C PRO A 236 5.14 1.61 15.33
N SER A 237 4.55 0.62 16.01
CA SER A 237 5.06 -0.75 16.02
C SER A 237 4.50 -1.62 14.89
N ASP A 238 3.50 -1.14 14.15
CA ASP A 238 2.95 -1.82 12.98
C ASP A 238 3.71 -1.41 11.71
N TYR A 239 4.62 -2.29 11.28
CA TYR A 239 5.43 -2.08 10.07
C TYR A 239 4.63 -2.14 8.77
N MET A 240 3.49 -2.82 8.77
CA MET A 240 2.62 -2.94 7.60
C MET A 240 1.46 -1.92 7.64
N GLY A 241 1.29 -1.25 8.78
CA GLY A 241 0.22 -0.30 9.03
C GLY A 241 0.48 1.07 8.41
N MET A 242 -0.55 1.60 7.77
CA MET A 242 -0.68 3.00 7.40
C MET A 242 -2.03 3.53 7.89
N VAL A 243 -2.11 4.83 8.07
CA VAL A 243 -3.36 5.53 8.37
C VAL A 243 -3.52 6.68 7.39
N ALA A 244 -4.74 6.93 6.94
CA ALA A 244 -5.04 8.03 6.03
C ALA A 244 -6.40 8.64 6.37
N TYR A 245 -6.55 9.94 6.09
CA TYR A 245 -7.87 10.56 6.08
C TYR A 245 -8.54 10.34 4.73
N VAL A 246 -9.83 9.99 4.77
CA VAL A 246 -10.68 9.89 3.58
C VAL A 246 -11.94 10.73 3.74
N THR A 247 -12.39 11.38 2.68
CA THR A 247 -13.65 12.14 2.64
C THR A 247 -14.26 12.03 1.25
N GLY A 248 -15.46 12.54 1.02
CA GLY A 248 -16.04 12.52 -0.32
C GLY A 248 -17.51 12.85 -0.39
N TYR A 249 -18.06 12.66 -1.59
CA TYR A 249 -19.50 12.78 -1.86
C TYR A 249 -20.06 11.45 -2.35
N ALA A 250 -21.27 11.13 -1.90
CA ALA A 250 -22.10 10.07 -2.48
C ALA A 250 -23.44 10.64 -2.94
N ASN A 251 -23.79 10.35 -4.19
CA ASN A 251 -25.04 10.80 -4.81
C ASN A 251 -26.20 9.86 -4.45
N VAL A 252 -27.37 10.45 -4.25
CA VAL A 252 -28.65 9.75 -4.22
C VAL A 252 -29.41 10.14 -5.49
N THR A 253 -29.23 9.34 -6.54
CA THR A 253 -29.71 9.67 -7.89
C THR A 253 -31.21 9.96 -7.94
N LYS A 254 -32.02 9.18 -7.22
CA LYS A 254 -33.48 9.38 -7.14
C LYS A 254 -33.90 10.72 -6.51
N LEU A 255 -33.07 11.25 -5.61
CA LEU A 255 -33.32 12.51 -4.93
C LEU A 255 -32.57 13.69 -5.55
N LYS A 256 -31.76 13.45 -6.60
CA LYS A 256 -30.95 14.46 -7.29
C LYS A 256 -30.08 15.30 -6.33
N GLY A 257 -29.55 14.65 -5.30
CA GLY A 257 -28.70 15.28 -4.30
C GLY A 257 -27.48 14.43 -3.98
N ALA A 258 -26.57 15.01 -3.20
CA ALA A 258 -25.34 14.38 -2.75
C ALA A 258 -25.12 14.65 -1.26
N THR A 259 -24.62 13.66 -0.55
CA THR A 259 -24.20 13.80 0.85
C THR A 259 -22.68 13.93 0.89
N LYS A 260 -22.18 14.98 1.55
CA LYS A 260 -20.77 15.09 1.93
C LYS A 260 -20.54 14.23 3.15
N PHE A 261 -19.55 13.35 3.09
CA PHE A 261 -19.07 12.63 4.27
C PHE A 261 -17.97 13.44 4.95
N PRO A 262 -17.99 13.60 6.28
CA PRO A 262 -16.87 14.20 7.01
C PRO A 262 -15.58 13.37 6.83
N PRO A 263 -14.40 13.95 7.09
CA PRO A 263 -13.16 13.18 7.12
C PRO A 263 -13.27 11.98 8.07
N ALA A 264 -12.84 10.81 7.61
CA ALA A 264 -12.82 9.55 8.35
C ALA A 264 -11.40 9.00 8.40
N CYS A 265 -11.07 8.28 9.47
CA CYS A 265 -9.81 7.55 9.54
C CYS A 265 -9.92 6.22 8.79
N ALA A 266 -8.99 5.97 7.89
CA ALA A 266 -8.81 4.69 7.21
C ALA A 266 -7.52 4.05 7.72
N ARG A 267 -7.63 2.88 8.34
CA ARG A 267 -6.49 2.06 8.77
C ARG A 267 -6.20 1.05 7.67
N ILE A 268 -5.05 1.20 7.04
CA ILE A 268 -4.62 0.40 5.90
C ILE A 268 -3.54 -0.56 6.39
N THR A 269 -3.71 -1.85 6.11
CA THR A 269 -2.68 -2.86 6.32
C THR A 269 -2.15 -3.30 4.97
N GLN A 270 -0.88 -3.02 4.72
CA GLN A 270 -0.19 -3.49 3.52
C GLN A 270 -0.08 -5.01 3.55
N GLY A 271 -0.32 -5.63 2.41
CA GLY A 271 -0.26 -7.07 2.23
C GLY A 271 0.82 -7.46 1.24
N GLU A 272 0.50 -8.51 0.48
CA GLU A 272 1.40 -9.16 -0.45
C GLU A 272 1.63 -8.30 -1.72
N SER A 273 2.89 -8.05 -2.07
CA SER A 273 3.30 -7.45 -3.35
C SER A 273 3.76 -8.53 -4.32
N ARG A 274 3.18 -8.60 -5.52
CA ARG A 274 3.66 -9.48 -6.60
C ARG A 274 4.12 -8.67 -7.81
N ILE A 275 5.27 -9.02 -8.36
CA ILE A 275 5.82 -8.37 -9.56
C ILE A 275 5.68 -9.35 -10.73
N VAL A 276 5.06 -8.90 -11.82
CA VAL A 276 4.78 -9.72 -13.01
C VAL A 276 5.21 -8.94 -14.26
N PRO A 277 6.25 -9.40 -14.98
CA PRO A 277 6.55 -8.89 -16.31
C PRO A 277 5.44 -9.24 -17.30
N ASP A 278 4.93 -8.27 -18.07
CA ASP A 278 3.98 -8.47 -19.17
C ASP A 278 4.31 -7.57 -20.36
N GLY A 279 4.98 -8.15 -21.36
CA GLY A 279 5.40 -7.43 -22.56
C GLY A 279 6.35 -6.27 -22.25
N GLU A 280 5.94 -5.04 -22.60
CA GLU A 280 6.71 -3.81 -22.34
C GLU A 280 6.49 -3.25 -20.93
N PHE A 281 5.60 -3.86 -20.14
CA PHE A 281 5.25 -3.42 -18.79
C PHE A 281 5.80 -4.35 -17.72
N LEU A 282 6.26 -3.77 -16.62
CA LEU A 282 6.48 -4.46 -15.35
C LEU A 282 5.31 -4.12 -14.43
N HIS A 283 4.45 -5.10 -14.16
CA HIS A 283 3.32 -4.92 -13.24
C HIS A 283 3.76 -5.18 -11.81
N VAL A 284 3.50 -4.23 -10.91
CA VAL A 284 3.60 -4.41 -9.46
C VAL A 284 2.18 -4.40 -8.91
N TYR A 285 1.70 -5.58 -8.56
CA TYR A 285 0.41 -5.69 -7.87
C TYR A 285 0.63 -5.65 -6.38
N GLN A 286 -0.15 -4.82 -5.71
CA GLN A 286 -0.11 -4.68 -4.26
C GLN A 286 -1.47 -4.99 -3.67
N ASP A 287 -1.51 -6.04 -2.85
CA ASP A 287 -2.66 -6.40 -2.05
C ASP A 287 -2.60 -5.64 -0.73
N SER A 288 -3.74 -5.09 -0.30
CA SER A 288 -3.83 -4.44 1.01
C SER A 288 -5.23 -4.60 1.57
N ALA A 289 -5.38 -4.36 2.86
CA ALA A 289 -6.67 -4.31 3.52
C ALA A 289 -6.91 -2.93 4.11
N VAL A 290 -8.17 -2.52 4.19
CA VAL A 290 -8.57 -1.28 4.88
C VAL A 290 -9.75 -1.51 5.80
N ASP A 291 -9.60 -1.02 7.02
CA ASP A 291 -10.63 -0.89 8.03
C ASP A 291 -10.86 0.61 8.28
N LEU A 292 -12.09 1.08 8.09
CA LEU A 292 -12.52 2.41 8.52
C LEU A 292 -12.58 2.43 10.05
N ASP A 293 -12.19 3.53 10.67
CA ASP A 293 -12.21 3.66 12.13
C ASP A 293 -12.82 5.00 12.54
N HIS A 294 -13.82 4.91 13.41
CA HIS A 294 -14.38 6.07 14.08
C HIS A 294 -14.79 5.68 15.49
N GLU A 295 -14.16 6.31 16.48
CA GLU A 295 -14.39 6.03 17.91
C GLU A 295 -14.21 4.54 18.27
N GLY A 296 -13.26 3.85 17.62
CA GLY A 296 -12.95 2.44 17.86
C GLY A 296 -13.94 1.45 17.24
N LYS A 297 -14.79 1.92 16.31
CA LYS A 297 -15.75 1.10 15.57
C LYS A 297 -15.42 1.11 14.09
N THR A 298 -15.65 -0.02 13.42
CA THR A 298 -15.44 -0.14 11.97
C THR A 298 -16.56 0.55 11.18
N GLN A 299 -16.49 1.88 11.09
CA GLN A 299 -17.52 2.72 10.50
C GLN A 299 -16.97 4.07 10.05
N LEU A 300 -17.74 4.76 9.20
CA LEU A 300 -17.52 6.19 8.96
C LEU A 300 -18.09 7.01 10.13
N PRO A 301 -17.59 8.24 10.35
CA PRO A 301 -18.32 9.21 11.16
C PRO A 301 -19.71 9.46 10.57
N PRO A 302 -20.75 9.66 11.42
CA PRO A 302 -22.09 9.95 10.94
C PRO A 302 -22.12 11.16 10.00
N ALA A 303 -22.85 11.05 8.90
CA ALA A 303 -23.02 12.12 7.93
C ALA A 303 -24.47 12.60 7.91
N SER A 304 -24.69 13.90 7.76
CA SER A 304 -26.05 14.45 7.58
C SER A 304 -26.32 14.68 6.10
N GLY A 305 -27.44 14.14 5.61
CA GLY A 305 -27.91 14.34 4.24
C GLY A 305 -29.23 15.10 4.22
N THR A 306 -29.30 16.14 3.41
CA THR A 306 -30.54 16.89 3.16
C THR A 306 -30.91 16.81 1.68
N PHE A 307 -32.15 16.43 1.41
CA PHE A 307 -32.67 16.19 0.08
C PHE A 307 -34.05 16.81 -0.10
N LEU A 308 -34.49 16.96 -1.34
CA LEU A 308 -35.86 17.34 -1.66
C LEU A 308 -36.64 16.10 -2.10
N THR A 309 -37.32 15.44 -1.17
CA THR A 309 -38.24 14.36 -1.49
C THR A 309 -39.38 14.91 -2.37
N PHE A 310 -39.68 14.20 -3.46
CA PHE A 310 -40.59 14.65 -4.52
C PHE A 310 -40.23 16.00 -5.19
N GLY A 311 -39.01 16.51 -4.98
CA GLY A 311 -38.52 17.76 -5.57
C GLY A 311 -38.95 19.05 -4.86
N PHE A 312 -39.67 18.97 -3.74
CA PHE A 312 -40.08 20.16 -2.98
C PHE A 312 -40.16 19.98 -1.46
N MET A 313 -40.16 18.74 -0.94
CA MET A 313 -40.24 18.47 0.49
C MET A 313 -38.83 18.26 1.05
N PRO A 314 -38.24 19.24 1.78
CA PRO A 314 -36.97 19.02 2.47
C PRO A 314 -37.07 17.85 3.45
N THR A 315 -36.19 16.89 3.27
CA THR A 315 -36.01 15.73 4.14
C THR A 315 -34.55 15.67 4.55
N THR A 316 -34.31 15.63 5.86
CA THR A 316 -32.98 15.45 6.43
C THR A 316 -32.90 14.08 7.10
N ALA A 317 -31.74 13.45 7.08
CA ALA A 317 -31.47 12.23 7.82
C ALA A 317 -30.00 12.18 8.24
N THR A 318 -29.72 11.52 9.35
CA THR A 318 -28.36 11.11 9.73
C THR A 318 -28.10 9.71 9.18
N LEU A 319 -26.99 9.57 8.45
CA LEU A 319 -26.51 8.35 7.84
C LEU A 319 -25.41 7.75 8.72
N GLU A 320 -25.61 6.52 9.17
CA GLU A 320 -24.59 5.72 9.84
C GLU A 320 -24.13 4.61 8.90
N MET A 321 -22.86 4.66 8.49
CA MET A 321 -22.27 3.69 7.57
C MET A 321 -21.31 2.78 8.33
N THR A 322 -21.74 1.55 8.61
CA THR A 322 -20.89 0.53 9.24
C THR A 322 -20.22 -0.31 8.17
N GLN A 323 -18.91 -0.47 8.28
CA GLN A 323 -18.18 -1.42 7.45
C GLN A 323 -18.25 -2.81 8.06
N ILE A 324 -18.43 -3.81 7.22
CA ILE A 324 -18.14 -5.20 7.56
C ILE A 324 -16.65 -5.40 7.25
N PRO A 325 -15.80 -5.57 8.27
CA PRO A 325 -14.37 -5.74 8.05
C PRO A 325 -14.06 -6.88 7.08
N PRO A 326 -12.98 -6.78 6.28
CA PRO A 326 -12.46 -7.95 5.58
C PRO A 326 -12.20 -9.10 6.57
N ALA A 327 -12.40 -10.33 6.09
CA ALA A 327 -12.12 -11.51 6.90
C ALA A 327 -10.64 -11.56 7.32
N THR A 328 -10.34 -12.29 8.38
CA THR A 328 -8.97 -12.53 8.83
C THR A 328 -8.58 -13.96 8.48
N ASN A 329 -7.43 -14.12 7.82
CA ASN A 329 -6.82 -15.41 7.50
C ASN A 329 -6.34 -16.13 8.79
N PRO A 330 -6.12 -17.46 8.73
CA PRO A 330 -5.63 -18.22 9.88
C PRO A 330 -4.29 -17.75 10.45
N ASP A 331 -3.46 -17.11 9.62
CA ASP A 331 -2.16 -16.52 10.01
C ASP A 331 -2.29 -15.14 10.67
N GLY A 332 -3.51 -14.62 10.82
CA GLY A 332 -3.79 -13.31 11.42
C GLY A 332 -3.81 -12.14 10.43
N THR A 333 -3.47 -12.37 9.15
CA THR A 333 -3.52 -11.32 8.12
C THR A 333 -4.95 -11.02 7.68
N ARG A 334 -5.23 -9.80 7.20
CA ARG A 334 -6.53 -9.46 6.62
C ARG A 334 -6.62 -9.98 5.18
N VAL A 335 -7.79 -10.50 4.80
CA VAL A 335 -8.11 -10.77 3.40
C VAL A 335 -8.11 -9.43 2.65
N PRO A 336 -7.31 -9.29 1.57
CA PRO A 336 -7.18 -8.01 0.88
C PRO A 336 -8.51 -7.54 0.26
N ASN A 337 -8.86 -6.29 0.53
CA ASN A 337 -9.98 -5.60 -0.10
C ASN A 337 -9.53 -4.33 -0.84
N ILE A 338 -8.22 -4.09 -0.91
CA ILE A 338 -7.54 -3.18 -1.82
C ILE A 338 -6.68 -4.01 -2.76
N LYS A 339 -6.81 -3.73 -4.06
CA LYS A 339 -6.02 -4.34 -5.13
C LYS A 339 -5.43 -3.24 -5.99
N SER A 340 -4.13 -3.03 -5.89
CA SER A 340 -3.39 -2.09 -6.73
C SER A 340 -2.65 -2.85 -7.83
N ASP A 341 -2.55 -2.25 -9.00
CA ASP A 341 -1.75 -2.68 -10.14
C ASP A 341 -1.00 -1.46 -10.68
N LEU A 342 0.33 -1.45 -10.55
CA LEU A 342 1.20 -0.44 -11.12
C LEU A 342 1.91 -1.04 -12.35
N ALA A 343 1.54 -0.59 -13.54
CA ALA A 343 2.18 -0.97 -14.79
C ALA A 343 3.28 0.03 -15.15
N ILE A 344 4.54 -0.38 -15.03
CA ILE A 344 5.73 0.44 -15.32
C ILE A 344 6.21 0.12 -16.73
N ASN A 345 6.18 1.10 -17.63
CA ASN A 345 6.81 1.00 -18.94
C ASN A 345 8.24 1.53 -18.84
N ILE A 346 9.21 0.62 -18.83
CA ILE A 346 10.63 0.94 -18.64
C ILE A 346 11.18 1.69 -19.87
N ALA A 347 10.74 1.33 -21.08
CA ALA A 347 11.23 1.93 -22.31
C ALA A 347 10.77 3.39 -22.49
N GLU A 348 9.54 3.69 -22.07
CA GLU A 348 8.96 5.04 -22.14
C GLU A 348 9.22 5.88 -20.88
N GLY A 349 9.76 5.27 -19.81
CA GLY A 349 9.92 5.93 -18.52
C GLY A 349 8.59 6.42 -17.93
N SER A 350 7.51 5.67 -18.18
CA SER A 350 6.17 6.02 -17.73
C SER A 350 5.58 4.95 -16.81
N THR A 351 4.67 5.33 -15.94
CA THR A 351 3.93 4.38 -15.09
C THR A 351 2.45 4.71 -15.14
N LYS A 352 1.62 3.67 -15.12
CA LYS A 352 0.19 3.79 -14.91
C LYS A 352 -0.16 2.95 -13.71
N ALA A 353 -1.15 3.37 -12.94
CA ALA A 353 -1.70 2.52 -11.90
C ALA A 353 -3.21 2.50 -11.91
N VAL A 354 -3.76 1.36 -11.53
CA VAL A 354 -5.17 1.19 -11.20
C VAL A 354 -5.23 0.61 -9.79
N THR A 355 -5.95 1.26 -8.89
CA THR A 355 -6.23 0.71 -7.57
C THR A 355 -7.73 0.58 -7.38
N VAL A 356 -8.14 -0.60 -6.95
CA VAL A 356 -9.51 -0.94 -6.63
C VAL A 356 -9.65 -1.12 -5.13
N VAL A 357 -10.57 -0.40 -4.52
CA VAL A 357 -10.96 -0.57 -3.11
C VAL A 357 -12.39 -1.12 -3.06
N THR A 358 -12.60 -2.21 -2.33
CA THR A 358 -13.89 -2.87 -2.19
C THR A 358 -14.31 -2.87 -0.73
N LEU A 359 -15.40 -2.19 -0.41
CA LEU A 359 -15.92 -2.09 0.96
C LEU A 359 -17.28 -2.78 1.03
N GLU A 360 -17.48 -3.63 2.04
CA GLU A 360 -18.79 -4.15 2.40
C GLU A 360 -19.41 -3.27 3.48
N LEU A 361 -20.57 -2.69 3.21
CA LEU A 361 -21.16 -1.66 4.05
C LEU A 361 -22.62 -1.96 4.41
N MET A 362 -23.03 -1.48 5.58
CA MET A 362 -24.42 -1.41 6.04
C MET A 362 -24.76 0.05 6.32
N LEU A 363 -25.86 0.53 5.72
CA LEU A 363 -26.36 1.88 5.93
C LEU A 363 -27.57 1.85 6.87
N ARG A 364 -27.52 2.63 7.94
CA ARG A 364 -28.65 2.90 8.84
C ARG A 364 -29.03 4.38 8.76
N LEU A 365 -30.33 4.65 8.81
CA LEU A 365 -30.88 5.99 8.87
C LEU A 365 -31.46 6.24 10.26
N ARG A 366 -31.20 7.43 10.80
CA ARG A 366 -31.85 7.93 12.01
C ARG A 366 -32.05 9.44 11.94
N ASP A 367 -32.74 9.98 12.94
CA ASP A 367 -33.03 11.42 13.08
C ASP A 367 -33.59 12.00 11.77
N VAL A 368 -34.56 11.29 11.21
CA VAL A 368 -35.19 11.70 9.95
C VAL A 368 -36.17 12.82 10.25
N GLU A 369 -36.09 13.89 9.48
CA GLU A 369 -37.00 15.01 9.54
C GLU A 369 -37.61 15.27 8.17
N VAL A 370 -38.93 15.47 8.12
CA VAL A 370 -39.65 15.87 6.91
C VAL A 370 -40.24 17.24 7.15
N ASN A 371 -39.84 18.24 6.38
CA ASN A 371 -40.19 19.65 6.59
C ASN A 371 -39.88 20.16 8.01
N GLY A 372 -38.78 19.67 8.60
CA GLY A 372 -38.37 19.99 9.97
C GLY A 372 -39.22 19.35 11.07
N VAL A 373 -40.11 18.42 10.72
CA VAL A 373 -40.86 17.60 11.68
C VAL A 373 -40.21 16.23 11.78
N PRO A 374 -39.80 15.77 12.97
CA PRO A 374 -39.24 14.44 13.15
C PRO A 374 -40.20 13.34 12.68
N LEU A 375 -39.68 12.41 11.89
CA LEU A 375 -40.32 11.17 11.49
C LEU A 375 -39.66 10.03 12.25
N ASP A 376 -40.44 9.31 13.06
CA ASP A 376 -39.91 8.17 13.80
C ASP A 376 -39.72 6.96 12.88
N VAL A 377 -38.45 6.70 12.54
CA VAL A 377 -38.03 5.56 11.72
C VAL A 377 -37.64 4.34 12.54
N GLY A 378 -37.77 4.40 13.86
CA GLY A 378 -37.37 3.33 14.76
C GLY A 378 -35.86 3.07 14.79
N ASP A 379 -35.43 2.18 15.67
CA ASP A 379 -34.00 1.92 15.89
C ASP A 379 -33.34 1.09 14.77
N ASN A 380 -34.12 0.40 13.94
CA ASN A 380 -33.60 -0.62 13.03
C ASN A 380 -33.66 -0.22 11.56
N CYS A 381 -33.97 1.03 11.22
CA CYS A 381 -34.11 1.45 9.82
C CYS A 381 -32.78 1.40 9.06
N ARG A 382 -32.57 0.34 8.28
CA ARG A 382 -31.29 0.09 7.60
C ARG A 382 -31.47 -0.68 6.30
N THR A 383 -30.42 -0.78 5.50
CA THR A 383 -30.39 -1.68 4.34
C THR A 383 -30.64 -3.13 4.78
N SER A 384 -31.52 -3.82 4.07
CA SER A 384 -31.94 -5.21 4.34
C SER A 384 -30.81 -6.23 4.31
N LYS A 385 -29.72 -5.88 3.65
CA LYS A 385 -28.48 -6.65 3.57
C LYS A 385 -27.29 -5.71 3.36
N PRO A 386 -26.06 -6.20 3.57
CA PRO A 386 -24.87 -5.45 3.21
C PRO A 386 -24.80 -5.18 1.71
N PHE A 387 -24.07 -4.15 1.33
CA PHE A 387 -23.79 -3.80 -0.05
C PHE A 387 -22.33 -3.48 -0.28
N THR A 388 -21.87 -3.81 -1.47
CA THR A 388 -20.51 -3.57 -1.92
C THR A 388 -20.38 -2.16 -2.52
N LEU A 389 -19.46 -1.37 -2.00
CA LEU A 389 -18.95 -0.17 -2.64
C LEU A 389 -17.59 -0.51 -3.27
N ARG A 390 -17.52 -0.49 -4.60
CA ARG A 390 -16.27 -0.59 -5.35
C ARG A 390 -15.85 0.81 -5.80
N LEU A 391 -14.65 1.21 -5.38
CA LEU A 391 -14.00 2.45 -5.78
C LEU A 391 -12.77 2.13 -6.61
N GLU A 392 -12.51 2.95 -7.62
CA GLU A 392 -11.38 2.81 -8.54
C GLU A 392 -10.64 4.14 -8.67
N GLY A 393 -9.32 4.06 -8.54
CA GLY A 393 -8.40 5.19 -8.63
C GLY A 393 -7.38 4.89 -9.71
N HIS A 394 -7.05 5.90 -10.49
CA HIS A 394 -6.08 5.79 -11.57
C HIS A 394 -4.94 6.75 -11.33
N MET A 395 -3.72 6.33 -11.64
CA MET A 395 -2.56 7.21 -11.66
C MET A 395 -1.82 7.12 -12.99
N THR A 396 -1.21 8.23 -13.39
CA THR A 396 -0.18 8.27 -14.41
C THR A 396 1.05 9.00 -13.87
N LEU A 397 2.23 8.45 -14.13
CA LEU A 397 3.51 9.09 -13.93
C LEU A 397 4.17 9.20 -15.30
N LYS A 398 4.45 10.44 -15.72
CA LYS A 398 5.13 10.71 -16.98
C LYS A 398 5.94 11.99 -16.83
N ASP A 399 7.16 12.00 -17.36
CA ASP A 399 8.07 13.14 -17.29
C ASP A 399 8.30 13.65 -15.85
N GLY A 400 8.32 12.73 -14.87
CA GLY A 400 8.48 13.03 -13.44
C GLY A 400 7.25 13.63 -12.76
N VAL A 401 6.12 13.73 -13.47
CA VAL A 401 4.87 14.27 -12.92
C VAL A 401 3.90 13.13 -12.65
N GLN A 402 3.57 12.91 -11.37
CA GLN A 402 2.53 11.97 -10.95
C GLN A 402 1.18 12.69 -10.86
N VAL A 403 0.15 12.12 -11.48
CA VAL A 403 -1.24 12.60 -11.42
C VAL A 403 -2.16 11.44 -11.07
N GLY A 404 -3.09 11.69 -10.15
CA GLY A 404 -4.13 10.73 -9.79
C GLY A 404 -3.81 9.96 -8.51
N TYR A 405 -4.43 8.79 -8.37
CA TYR A 405 -4.47 8.05 -7.12
C TYR A 405 -3.42 6.94 -7.06
N THR A 406 -2.68 6.91 -5.96
CA THR A 406 -2.00 5.71 -5.48
C THR A 406 -2.31 5.52 -4.00
N LEU A 407 -2.17 4.29 -3.49
CA LEU A 407 -2.34 4.04 -2.06
C LEU A 407 -1.34 4.86 -1.21
N ALA A 408 -0.13 5.10 -1.73
CA ALA A 408 0.98 5.74 -1.03
C ALA A 408 0.95 7.29 -1.07
N THR A 409 0.25 7.88 -2.04
CA THR A 409 0.16 9.35 -2.19
C THR A 409 -1.24 9.90 -1.98
N GLY A 410 -2.25 9.04 -1.86
CA GLY A 410 -3.65 9.45 -1.89
C GLY A 410 -4.08 9.90 -3.29
N GLY A 411 -5.21 10.61 -3.34
CA GLY A 411 -5.84 11.10 -4.56
C GLY A 411 -7.33 10.76 -4.65
N GLU A 412 -7.90 10.89 -5.85
CA GLU A 412 -9.31 10.67 -6.11
C GLU A 412 -9.62 9.21 -6.48
N LEU A 413 -10.66 8.67 -5.84
CA LEU A 413 -11.24 7.36 -6.05
C LEU A 413 -12.70 7.54 -6.47
N THR A 414 -13.14 6.84 -7.50
CA THR A 414 -14.49 6.99 -8.04
C THR A 414 -15.21 5.65 -8.13
N GLY A 415 -16.52 5.67 -7.96
CA GLY A 415 -17.32 4.46 -8.04
C GLY A 415 -18.81 4.74 -8.13
N ALA A 416 -19.59 3.67 -8.08
CA ALA A 416 -21.03 3.78 -7.99
C ALA A 416 -21.59 2.65 -7.13
N VAL A 417 -22.69 2.92 -6.43
CA VAL A 417 -23.33 1.96 -5.54
C VAL A 417 -24.84 1.95 -5.74
N THR A 418 -25.42 0.76 -5.78
CA THR A 418 -26.88 0.59 -5.74
C THR A 418 -27.27 0.13 -4.36
N LEU A 419 -27.97 0.97 -3.61
CA LEU A 419 -28.43 0.61 -2.27
C LEU A 419 -29.47 -0.53 -2.36
N PRO A 420 -29.36 -1.58 -1.53
CA PRO A 420 -30.40 -2.57 -1.35
C PRO A 420 -31.69 -1.95 -0.81
N PRO A 421 -32.82 -2.70 -0.84
CA PRO A 421 -34.03 -2.31 -0.11
C PRO A 421 -33.74 -2.05 1.37
N PHE A 422 -34.54 -1.20 1.98
CA PHE A 422 -34.53 -0.94 3.42
C PHE A 422 -35.46 -1.90 4.16
N SER A 423 -35.15 -2.15 5.43
CA SER A 423 -35.94 -2.98 6.33
C SER A 423 -35.89 -2.44 7.75
N GLY A 424 -36.95 -2.68 8.52
CA GLY A 424 -37.02 -2.29 9.93
C GLY A 424 -37.20 -0.79 10.15
N CYS A 425 -37.75 -0.09 9.16
CA CYS A 425 -38.05 1.33 9.20
C CYS A 425 -39.48 1.59 9.68
N GLY A 426 -39.59 2.51 10.63
CA GLY A 426 -40.83 2.95 11.26
C GLY A 426 -41.00 2.39 12.68
N ALA A 427 -41.73 3.13 13.51
CA ALA A 427 -42.07 2.71 14.87
C ALA A 427 -43.50 2.13 14.94
N ASP A 428 -44.50 2.94 14.59
CA ASP A 428 -45.91 2.55 14.61
C ASP A 428 -46.44 2.03 13.26
N GLU A 429 -45.75 2.40 12.17
CA GLU A 429 -46.11 2.07 10.79
C GLU A 429 -44.91 1.51 10.02
N ASP A 430 -45.16 0.72 8.98
CA ASP A 430 -44.10 0.15 8.13
C ASP A 430 -43.68 1.16 7.05
N LEU A 431 -42.45 1.67 7.18
CA LEU A 431 -41.85 2.64 6.27
C LEU A 431 -40.81 2.01 5.30
N ASP A 432 -40.65 0.68 5.29
CA ASP A 432 -39.61 0.00 4.50
C ASP A 432 -39.73 0.32 3.01
N ASN A 433 -40.96 0.26 2.49
CA ASN A 433 -41.26 0.55 1.09
C ASN A 433 -41.02 2.02 0.75
N LEU A 434 -41.22 2.95 1.69
CA LEU A 434 -40.99 4.37 1.47
C LEU A 434 -39.50 4.64 1.24
N PHE A 435 -38.64 4.19 2.16
CA PHE A 435 -37.18 4.39 2.04
C PHE A 435 -36.60 3.61 0.86
N THR A 436 -37.07 2.39 0.62
CA THR A 436 -36.70 1.60 -0.57
C THR A 436 -37.05 2.33 -1.86
N ALA A 437 -38.27 2.87 -1.96
CA ALA A 437 -38.70 3.60 -3.14
C ALA A 437 -37.88 4.89 -3.35
N SER A 438 -37.49 5.58 -2.27
CA SER A 438 -36.74 6.83 -2.34
C SER A 438 -35.25 6.67 -2.63
N LEU A 439 -34.59 5.62 -2.11
CA LEU A 439 -33.12 5.53 -2.08
C LEU A 439 -32.54 4.38 -2.90
N SER A 440 -33.25 3.26 -3.00
CA SER A 440 -32.71 2.00 -3.52
C SER A 440 -32.87 1.83 -5.03
N GLY A 441 -32.09 0.92 -5.63
CA GLY A 441 -32.33 0.39 -6.98
C GLY A 441 -31.81 1.21 -8.18
N VAL A 442 -31.33 2.43 -7.98
CA VAL A 442 -30.60 3.20 -9.01
C VAL A 442 -29.20 3.50 -8.49
N PRO A 443 -28.13 3.24 -9.27
CA PRO A 443 -26.77 3.56 -8.83
C PRO A 443 -26.60 5.05 -8.52
N GLY A 444 -25.99 5.34 -7.38
CA GLY A 444 -25.46 6.65 -7.00
C GLY A 444 -23.96 6.69 -7.24
N TYR A 445 -23.48 7.75 -7.89
CA TYR A 445 -22.05 8.01 -8.06
C TYR A 445 -21.39 8.36 -6.72
N VAL A 446 -20.19 7.86 -6.50
CA VAL A 446 -19.37 8.13 -5.31
C VAL A 446 -18.02 8.66 -5.77
N LYS A 447 -17.59 9.78 -5.18
CA LYS A 447 -16.24 10.31 -5.34
C LYS A 447 -15.62 10.47 -3.96
N GLN A 448 -14.62 9.66 -3.67
CA GLN A 448 -13.82 9.70 -2.46
C GLN A 448 -12.47 10.36 -2.77
N VAL A 449 -11.94 11.09 -1.81
CA VAL A 449 -10.59 11.62 -1.84
C VAL A 449 -9.87 11.10 -0.61
N GLN A 450 -8.69 10.55 -0.81
CA GLN A 450 -7.78 10.10 0.24
C GLN A 450 -6.59 11.07 0.30
N GLY A 451 -6.21 11.50 1.50
CA GLY A 451 -4.97 12.24 1.72
C GLY A 451 -3.76 11.30 1.72
N ALA A 452 -2.57 11.85 1.55
CA ALA A 452 -1.33 11.09 1.69
C ALA A 452 -1.30 10.34 3.05
N PRO A 453 -1.14 9.01 3.04
CA PRO A 453 -1.12 8.23 4.26
C PRO A 453 0.10 8.56 5.11
N CYS A 454 -0.07 8.46 6.43
CA CYS A 454 1.03 8.32 7.36
C CYS A 454 1.37 6.83 7.54
N ALA A 455 2.64 6.48 7.41
CA ALA A 455 3.21 5.20 7.82
C ALA A 455 3.94 5.39 9.16
N PRO A 456 3.30 5.13 10.31
CA PRO A 456 3.83 5.48 11.63
C PRO A 456 5.20 4.87 11.93
N SER A 457 5.41 3.61 11.53
CA SER A 457 6.66 2.88 11.73
C SER A 457 7.84 3.43 10.95
N GLN A 458 7.57 4.25 9.92
CA GLN A 458 8.57 4.93 9.10
C GLN A 458 8.78 6.39 9.52
N HIS A 459 8.00 6.90 10.48
CA HIS A 459 8.08 8.28 10.93
C HIS A 459 9.03 8.46 12.13
N THR A 460 9.88 9.48 12.05
CA THR A 460 10.71 9.94 13.17
C THR A 460 10.09 11.22 13.75
N PRO A 461 9.68 11.23 15.03
CA PRO A 461 9.14 12.44 15.67
C PRO A 461 10.09 13.64 15.53
N GLY A 462 9.53 14.80 15.16
CA GLY A 462 10.25 16.03 14.86
C GLY A 462 10.74 16.16 13.42
N ALA A 463 10.57 15.13 12.58
CA ALA A 463 10.82 15.22 11.14
C ALA A 463 9.59 15.81 10.41
N GLU A 464 9.82 16.66 9.41
CA GLU A 464 8.76 17.10 8.51
C GLU A 464 8.33 15.94 7.59
N GLY A 465 7.04 15.84 7.27
CA GLY A 465 6.53 14.79 6.39
C GLY A 465 5.01 14.62 6.41
N VAL A 466 4.56 13.44 5.98
CA VAL A 466 3.14 13.05 5.89
C VAL A 466 2.56 12.56 7.23
N CYS A 467 3.36 12.54 8.29
CA CYS A 467 3.00 12.16 9.65
C CYS A 467 3.27 13.29 10.64
N THR A 468 2.40 13.46 11.62
CA THR A 468 2.64 14.26 12.82
C THR A 468 3.39 13.46 13.88
N ASP A 469 3.94 14.12 14.90
CA ASP A 469 4.56 13.47 16.07
C ASP A 469 3.62 12.54 16.84
N ALA A 470 2.31 12.72 16.67
CA ALA A 470 1.26 11.85 17.23
C ALA A 470 0.93 10.66 16.32
N TYR A 471 1.70 10.46 15.24
CA TYR A 471 1.49 9.42 14.22
C TYR A 471 0.16 9.53 13.48
N GLU A 472 -0.34 10.76 13.33
CA GLU A 472 -1.52 11.07 12.52
C GLU A 472 -1.11 11.61 11.14
N PRO A 473 -1.90 11.38 10.07
CA PRO A 473 -1.66 11.99 8.77
C PRO A 473 -1.70 13.51 8.84
N THR A 474 -0.76 14.18 8.18
CA THR A 474 -0.80 15.65 8.04
C THR A 474 -1.73 16.11 6.91
N ASP A 475 -1.99 15.24 5.93
CA ASP A 475 -2.85 15.54 4.79
C ASP A 475 -4.31 15.17 5.10
N VAL A 476 -5.10 16.20 5.41
CA VAL A 476 -6.56 16.09 5.54
C VAL A 476 -7.18 16.51 4.21
N PRO A 477 -7.69 15.56 3.40
CA PRO A 477 -8.22 15.90 2.09
C PRO A 477 -9.51 16.71 2.18
N GLU A 478 -9.77 17.53 1.17
CA GLU A 478 -11.06 18.17 0.98
C GLU A 478 -11.95 17.37 0.02
N ALA A 479 -13.24 17.30 0.32
CA ALA A 479 -14.19 16.66 -0.56
C ALA A 479 -14.38 17.48 -1.84
N SER A 480 -13.99 16.92 -2.98
CA SER A 480 -14.26 17.47 -4.32
C SER A 480 -15.58 16.93 -4.88
N ARG A 481 -16.36 17.79 -5.55
CA ARG A 481 -17.58 17.37 -6.27
C ARG A 481 -17.29 16.82 -7.66
#